data_AF-A0A8K0F3E5-F1
#
_entry.id   AF-A0A8K0F3E5-F1
#
_cell.length_a   1.000
_cell.length_b   1.000
_cell.length_c   1.000
_cell.angle_alpha   90.00
_cell.angle_beta   90.00
_cell.angle_gamma   90.00
#
_symmetry.space_group_name_H-M   'P 1'
#
loop_
_entity.id
_entity.type
_entity.pdbx_description
1 polymer ?
#
loop_
_entity_poly.entity_id
_entity_poly.type
_entity_poly.pdbx_seq_one_letter_code
_entity_poly.pdbx_strand_id
1 'polypeptide(L)'
;MASKRTAEHTEREKAASAPKPNKKKPSPPKVSNCGCKGNCGSRRCGCVKKGAACGDSCKCTTDCKNPFNILKEYNIDCAAAAMDECLMDNIFKIEDLRGCLEKEYLVYCCEASVQLKDMIPGYVKCPVPGCFGESRFSWCRKDSFQSCCRGMKHCEKCRDCVDDGDRHCDDCNTCYFEGMSCFRCPCKGPDETGLYPDHVGILHPVEAMAIAREMLGELRADGFTYEDSDLSESEDLDSDSSGDEDFL
;
A
#
# COMPACT_ATOMS: atom_id res chain seq x y z
N MET A 1 -44.60 -48.41 -58.55
CA MET A 1 -45.59 -49.25 -57.83
C MET A 1 -45.56 -48.90 -56.35
N ALA A 2 -46.75 -48.93 -55.74
CA ALA A 2 -47.06 -48.83 -54.30
C ALA A 2 -46.85 -47.48 -53.58
N SER A 3 -47.98 -46.78 -53.45
CA SER A 3 -48.27 -45.62 -52.61
C SER A 3 -48.51 -45.98 -51.13
N LYS A 4 -48.71 -44.90 -50.34
CA LYS A 4 -49.43 -44.75 -49.04
C LYS A 4 -48.53 -44.88 -47.80
N ARG A 5 -48.49 -43.92 -46.86
CA ARG A 5 -49.55 -43.05 -46.31
C ARG A 5 -48.99 -41.75 -45.71
N THR A 6 -49.84 -40.73 -45.75
CA THR A 6 -49.86 -39.43 -45.07
C THR A 6 -49.97 -39.53 -43.54
N ALA A 7 -49.34 -38.57 -42.84
CA ALA A 7 -49.88 -37.96 -41.62
C ALA A 7 -49.20 -36.59 -41.41
N GLU A 8 -49.96 -35.52 -41.64
CA GLU A 8 -49.69 -34.18 -41.12
C GLU A 8 -49.86 -34.21 -39.59
N HIS A 9 -49.05 -33.44 -38.85
CA HIS A 9 -49.58 -32.55 -37.82
C HIS A 9 -48.53 -31.58 -37.24
N THR A 10 -48.90 -30.30 -37.30
CA THR A 10 -48.66 -29.22 -36.32
C THR A 10 -47.27 -28.57 -36.19
N GLU A 11 -47.28 -27.31 -36.63
CA GLU A 11 -46.51 -26.15 -36.18
C GLU A 11 -46.08 -26.18 -34.70
N ARG A 12 -44.85 -25.73 -34.43
CA ARG A 12 -44.64 -24.55 -33.56
C ARG A 12 -43.21 -24.03 -33.66
N GLU A 13 -43.06 -22.89 -34.32
CA GLU A 13 -41.95 -21.97 -34.07
C GLU A 13 -42.01 -21.50 -32.61
N LYS A 14 -40.89 -21.54 -31.90
CA LYS A 14 -40.68 -20.67 -30.74
C LYS A 14 -39.21 -20.32 -30.59
N ALA A 15 -38.88 -19.15 -31.13
CA ALA A 15 -37.63 -18.43 -30.92
C ALA A 15 -37.28 -18.36 -29.42
N ALA A 16 -36.10 -18.87 -29.09
CA ALA A 16 -35.48 -18.71 -27.78
C ALA A 16 -35.11 -17.25 -27.56
N SER A 17 -35.92 -16.53 -26.80
CA SER A 17 -35.58 -15.20 -26.28
C SER A 17 -34.63 -15.35 -25.09
N ALA A 18 -33.42 -14.81 -25.23
CA ALA A 18 -32.44 -14.70 -24.16
C ALA A 18 -32.99 -13.89 -22.96
N PRO A 19 -32.80 -14.34 -21.69
CA PRO A 19 -33.20 -13.54 -20.53
C PRO A 19 -32.21 -12.38 -20.34
N LYS A 20 -32.75 -11.15 -20.39
CA LYS A 20 -32.00 -9.92 -20.05
C LYS A 20 -31.57 -9.96 -18.57
N PRO A 21 -30.35 -9.50 -18.23
CA PRO A 21 -29.88 -9.44 -16.85
C PRO A 21 -30.63 -8.34 -16.09
N ASN A 22 -31.41 -8.76 -15.08
CA ASN A 22 -32.05 -7.88 -14.12
C ASN A 22 -30.97 -7.15 -13.29
N LYS A 23 -30.76 -5.86 -13.58
CA LYS A 23 -30.02 -4.94 -12.73
C LYS A 23 -30.76 -4.82 -11.38
N LYS A 24 -30.26 -5.54 -10.36
CA LYS A 24 -30.73 -5.38 -8.98
C LYS A 24 -30.37 -3.97 -8.50
N LYS A 25 -31.37 -3.22 -8.07
CA LYS A 25 -31.19 -1.95 -7.34
C LYS A 25 -30.32 -2.20 -6.09
N PRO A 26 -29.48 -1.25 -5.66
CA PRO A 26 -28.71 -1.40 -4.42
C PRO A 26 -29.68 -1.53 -3.25
N SER A 27 -29.66 -2.67 -2.58
CA SER A 27 -30.38 -2.85 -1.31
C SER A 27 -29.77 -1.94 -0.25
N PRO A 28 -30.56 -1.32 0.64
CA PRO A 28 -30.05 -0.54 1.76
C PRO A 28 -29.11 -1.40 2.62
N PRO A 29 -28.09 -0.79 3.26
CA PRO A 29 -27.10 -1.52 4.05
C PRO A 29 -27.83 -2.32 5.14
N LYS A 30 -27.74 -3.65 5.06
CA LYS A 30 -28.32 -4.55 6.06
C LYS A 30 -27.63 -4.26 7.38
N VAL A 31 -28.37 -3.67 8.32
CA VAL A 31 -27.92 -3.40 9.69
C VAL A 31 -27.32 -4.68 10.26
N SER A 32 -26.02 -4.64 10.59
CA SER A 32 -25.33 -5.78 11.19
C SER A 32 -25.77 -5.92 12.64
N ASN A 33 -26.31 -7.08 12.99
CA ASN A 33 -26.62 -7.46 14.36
C ASN A 33 -25.69 -8.57 14.84
N CYS A 34 -25.40 -8.60 16.14
CA CYS A 34 -24.64 -9.67 16.77
C CYS A 34 -25.32 -10.14 18.07
N GLY A 35 -25.10 -11.41 18.42
CA GLY A 35 -25.55 -12.03 19.66
C GLY A 35 -24.47 -12.11 20.74
N CYS A 36 -23.40 -11.32 20.65
CA CYS A 36 -22.28 -11.37 21.58
C CYS A 36 -22.67 -10.83 22.96
N LYS A 37 -22.06 -11.35 24.03
CA LYS A 37 -22.17 -10.83 25.40
C LYS A 37 -21.00 -9.87 25.69
N GLY A 38 -20.93 -8.74 24.98
CA GLY A 38 -19.90 -7.70 25.18
C GLY A 38 -18.53 -7.92 24.54
N ASN A 39 -18.11 -9.19 24.30
CA ASN A 39 -16.77 -9.50 23.74
C ASN A 39 -16.66 -9.32 22.20
N CYS A 40 -17.00 -8.14 21.69
CA CYS A 40 -16.90 -7.79 20.28
C CYS A 40 -15.49 -7.36 19.85
N GLY A 41 -14.44 -7.69 20.60
CA GLY A 41 -13.05 -7.33 20.29
C GLY A 41 -12.32 -8.30 19.35
N SER A 42 -13.04 -9.04 18.51
CA SER A 42 -12.42 -9.94 17.54
C SER A 42 -13.31 -10.17 16.31
N ARG A 43 -12.70 -10.67 15.23
CA ARG A 43 -13.39 -11.06 13.98
C ARG A 43 -14.45 -12.18 14.15
N ARG A 44 -14.63 -12.73 15.36
CA ARG A 44 -15.74 -13.64 15.70
C ARG A 44 -17.10 -12.93 15.76
N CYS A 45 -17.12 -11.63 16.06
CA CYS A 45 -18.35 -10.85 16.10
C CYS A 45 -18.89 -10.61 14.67
N GLY A 46 -20.19 -10.83 14.47
CA GLY A 46 -20.84 -10.63 13.16
C GLY A 46 -20.83 -9.18 12.66
N CYS A 47 -20.81 -8.19 13.56
CA CYS A 47 -20.68 -6.77 13.19
C CYS A 47 -19.26 -6.45 12.75
N VAL A 48 -18.26 -6.87 13.55
CA VAL A 48 -16.84 -6.71 13.24
C VAL A 48 -16.46 -7.36 11.93
N LYS A 49 -16.95 -8.59 11.68
CA LYS A 49 -16.71 -9.32 10.42
C LYS A 49 -17.22 -8.56 9.20
N LYS A 50 -18.25 -7.72 9.36
CA LYS A 50 -18.83 -6.89 8.31
C LYS A 50 -18.24 -5.48 8.27
N GLY A 51 -17.26 -5.18 9.12
CA GLY A 51 -16.68 -3.84 9.19
C GLY A 51 -17.62 -2.79 9.76
N ALA A 52 -18.46 -3.16 10.72
CA ALA A 52 -19.53 -2.30 11.21
C ALA A 52 -19.54 -2.17 12.74
N ALA A 53 -19.92 -0.98 13.20
CA ALA A 53 -20.22 -0.71 14.60
C ALA A 53 -21.42 -1.56 15.07
N CYS A 54 -21.42 -1.92 16.35
CA CYS A 54 -22.58 -2.54 16.96
C CYS A 54 -23.66 -1.46 17.17
N GLY A 55 -24.86 -1.72 16.66
CA GLY A 55 -26.03 -0.85 16.91
C GLY A 55 -26.96 -1.43 17.97
N ASP A 56 -28.08 -0.75 18.22
CA ASP A 56 -29.06 -1.10 19.26
C ASP A 56 -29.72 -2.48 19.05
N SER A 57 -29.70 -3.00 17.83
CA SER A 57 -30.17 -4.34 17.50
C SER A 57 -29.22 -5.47 17.95
N CYS A 58 -28.04 -5.12 18.47
CA CYS A 58 -27.08 -6.08 18.99
C CYS A 58 -27.35 -6.40 20.47
N LYS A 59 -27.07 -7.64 20.87
CA LYS A 59 -27.19 -8.06 22.28
C LYS A 59 -25.97 -7.70 23.15
N CYS A 60 -24.98 -7.03 22.58
CA CYS A 60 -23.67 -6.80 23.18
C CYS A 60 -23.54 -5.44 23.88
N THR A 61 -24.64 -4.85 24.37
CA THR A 61 -24.71 -3.45 24.78
C THR A 61 -23.86 -3.09 26.01
N THR A 62 -23.67 -4.01 26.96
CA THR A 62 -22.76 -3.80 28.09
C THR A 62 -21.31 -4.08 27.69
N ASP A 63 -20.44 -3.10 27.91
CA ASP A 63 -18.98 -3.17 27.70
C ASP A 63 -18.56 -3.71 26.33
N CYS A 64 -19.24 -3.25 25.27
CA CYS A 64 -18.96 -3.67 23.90
C CYS A 64 -17.54 -3.24 23.47
N LYS A 65 -16.63 -4.21 23.33
CA LYS A 65 -15.25 -3.97 22.87
C LYS A 65 -15.09 -3.90 21.34
N ASN A 66 -16.13 -3.50 20.61
CA ASN A 66 -16.04 -3.38 19.16
C ASN A 66 -15.26 -2.10 18.79
N PRO A 67 -14.08 -2.17 18.17
CA PRO A 67 -13.32 -0.97 17.82
C PRO A 67 -14.03 -0.09 16.78
N PHE A 68 -14.94 -0.63 15.97
CA PHE A 68 -15.75 0.15 15.05
C PHE A 68 -16.74 1.09 15.73
N ASN A 69 -17.09 0.85 17.00
CA ASN A 69 -17.88 1.82 17.77
C ASN A 69 -17.08 3.11 17.96
N ILE A 70 -15.79 2.97 18.30
CA ILE A 70 -14.88 4.10 18.48
C ILE A 70 -14.66 4.80 17.13
N LEU A 71 -14.38 4.06 16.04
CA LEU A 71 -14.21 4.67 14.71
C LEU A 71 -15.45 5.49 14.29
N LYS A 72 -16.65 4.97 14.56
CA LYS A 72 -17.90 5.69 14.28
C LYS A 72 -18.05 6.98 15.09
N GLU A 73 -17.60 7.00 16.35
CA GLU A 73 -17.62 8.21 17.18
C GLU A 73 -16.69 9.32 16.63
N TYR A 74 -15.58 8.95 16.02
CA TYR A 74 -14.66 9.89 15.33
C TYR A 74 -15.11 10.22 13.90
N ASN A 75 -16.33 9.84 13.49
CA ASN A 75 -16.87 10.02 12.13
C ASN A 75 -16.02 9.36 11.02
N ILE A 76 -15.29 8.29 11.34
CA ILE A 76 -14.52 7.52 10.36
C ILE A 76 -15.46 6.53 9.67
N ASP A 77 -15.36 6.44 8.34
CA ASP A 77 -16.11 5.46 7.56
C ASP A 77 -15.65 4.04 7.92
N CYS A 78 -16.48 3.34 8.69
CA CYS A 78 -16.22 1.97 9.14
C CYS A 78 -16.08 0.99 7.97
N ALA A 79 -16.82 1.17 6.88
CA ALA A 79 -16.76 0.26 5.74
C ALA A 79 -15.42 0.38 5.02
N ALA A 80 -14.96 1.61 4.80
CA ALA A 80 -13.67 1.86 4.18
C ALA A 80 -12.50 1.51 5.13
N ALA A 81 -12.61 1.78 6.43
CA ALA A 81 -11.64 1.34 7.43
C ALA A 81 -11.52 -0.20 7.47
N ALA A 82 -12.62 -0.93 7.29
CA ALA A 82 -12.60 -2.38 7.26
C ALA A 82 -11.92 -2.99 6.02
N MET A 83 -11.71 -2.19 4.97
CA MET A 83 -10.92 -2.60 3.80
C MET A 83 -9.42 -2.43 4.02
N ASP A 84 -9.00 -1.66 5.03
CA ASP A 84 -7.58 -1.55 5.37
C ASP A 84 -7.14 -2.82 6.13
N GLU A 85 -6.41 -3.69 5.45
CA GLU A 85 -5.93 -4.96 6.00
C GLU A 85 -4.98 -4.77 7.18
N CYS A 86 -4.10 -3.75 7.09
CA CYS A 86 -3.13 -3.43 8.12
C CYS A 86 -3.85 -2.99 9.40
N LEU A 87 -4.85 -2.11 9.27
CA LEU A 87 -5.72 -1.73 10.38
C LEU A 87 -6.44 -2.95 10.93
N MET A 88 -7.11 -3.75 10.08
CA MET A 88 -7.95 -4.85 10.53
C MET A 88 -7.20 -6.01 11.20
N ASP A 89 -5.90 -6.14 10.97
CA ASP A 89 -5.04 -7.11 11.65
C ASP A 89 -4.49 -6.61 12.98
N ASN A 90 -4.49 -5.30 13.22
CA ASN A 90 -3.90 -4.69 14.41
C ASN A 90 -4.90 -3.98 15.32
N ILE A 91 -6.07 -3.57 14.81
CA ILE A 91 -7.07 -2.78 15.55
C ILE A 91 -7.55 -3.46 16.83
N PHE A 92 -7.56 -4.80 16.87
CA PHE A 92 -7.96 -5.60 18.04
C PHE A 92 -6.83 -5.77 19.07
N LYS A 93 -5.59 -5.43 18.72
CA LYS A 93 -4.41 -5.49 19.60
C LYS A 93 -4.16 -4.17 20.33
N ILE A 94 -4.91 -3.11 19.98
CA ILE A 94 -4.75 -1.78 20.55
C ILE A 94 -5.56 -1.70 21.84
N GLU A 95 -4.88 -1.39 22.95
CA GLU A 95 -5.53 -1.26 24.26
C GLU A 95 -6.38 0.02 24.35
N ASP A 96 -5.81 1.16 23.92
CA ASP A 96 -6.48 2.45 23.89
C ASP A 96 -6.53 3.02 22.47
N LEU A 97 -7.59 2.67 21.74
CA LEU A 97 -7.79 3.17 20.38
C LEU A 97 -8.12 4.67 20.36
N ARG A 98 -8.80 5.21 21.37
CA ARG A 98 -9.18 6.64 21.41
C ARG A 98 -7.94 7.52 21.51
N GLY A 99 -7.08 7.24 22.50
CA GLY A 99 -5.83 7.97 22.67
C GLY A 99 -4.88 7.79 21.49
N CYS A 100 -4.93 6.66 20.78
CA CYS A 100 -4.18 6.49 19.54
C CYS A 100 -4.68 7.39 18.39
N LEU A 101 -5.99 7.52 18.19
CA LEU A 101 -6.56 8.30 17.09
C LEU A 101 -6.29 9.81 17.21
N GLU A 102 -6.13 10.30 18.43
CA GLU A 102 -5.84 11.70 18.72
C GLU A 102 -4.35 12.06 18.61
N LYS A 103 -3.47 11.06 18.42
CA LYS A 103 -2.04 11.32 18.24
C LYS A 103 -1.77 12.03 16.93
N GLU A 104 -0.78 12.89 17.00
CA GLU A 104 -0.25 13.65 15.88
C GLU A 104 0.98 12.97 15.29
N TYR A 105 1.03 12.94 13.96
CA TYR A 105 2.11 12.37 13.18
C TYR A 105 2.63 13.42 12.21
N LEU A 106 3.96 13.46 12.06
CA LEU A 106 4.60 14.39 11.13
C LEU A 106 4.53 13.85 9.71
N VAL A 107 4.20 14.76 8.78
CA VAL A 107 4.28 14.55 7.35
C VAL A 107 5.59 15.15 6.86
N TYR A 108 6.55 14.29 6.53
CA TYR A 108 7.94 14.68 6.22
C TYR A 108 8.13 15.68 5.07
N CYS A 109 7.17 15.82 4.16
CA CYS A 109 7.35 16.68 2.97
C CYS A 109 7.27 18.17 3.30
N CYS A 110 6.57 18.55 4.38
CA CYS A 110 6.42 19.94 4.80
C CYS A 110 6.46 20.13 6.32
N GLU A 111 6.91 19.12 7.06
CA GLU A 111 6.96 19.10 8.53
C GLU A 111 5.61 19.43 9.19
N ALA A 112 4.50 19.17 8.49
CA ALA A 112 3.17 19.44 8.98
C ALA A 112 2.68 18.29 9.86
N SER A 113 1.92 18.63 10.90
CA SER A 113 1.29 17.65 11.79
C SER A 113 -0.10 17.26 11.26
N VAL A 114 -0.40 15.97 11.26
CA VAL A 114 -1.73 15.41 10.96
C VAL A 114 -2.15 14.44 12.06
N GLN A 115 -3.43 14.40 12.39
CA GLN A 115 -3.93 13.45 13.40
C GLN A 115 -4.14 12.07 12.78
N LEU A 116 -3.88 11.02 13.56
CA LEU A 116 -4.02 9.64 13.08
C LEU A 116 -5.44 9.33 12.58
N LYS A 117 -6.47 9.92 13.20
CA LYS A 117 -7.86 9.78 12.75
C LYS A 117 -8.06 10.18 11.27
N ASP A 118 -7.30 11.18 10.80
CA ASP A 118 -7.40 11.70 9.43
C ASP A 118 -6.60 10.86 8.43
N MET A 119 -5.76 9.95 8.93
CA MET A 119 -5.06 8.92 8.16
C MET A 119 -5.88 7.62 8.00
N ILE A 120 -7.15 7.63 8.41
CA ILE A 120 -8.06 6.49 8.28
C ILE A 120 -9.27 6.92 7.46
N PRO A 121 -9.59 6.23 6.35
CA PRO A 121 -8.90 5.05 5.79
C PRO A 121 -7.78 5.43 4.79
N GLY A 122 -6.60 4.82 4.95
CA GLY A 122 -5.57 4.84 3.91
C GLY A 122 -4.65 6.06 3.93
N TYR A 123 -4.63 6.81 2.82
CA TYR A 123 -3.69 7.91 2.61
C TYR A 123 -4.31 9.26 2.99
N VAL A 124 -3.53 10.10 3.67
CA VAL A 124 -3.82 11.50 3.93
C VAL A 124 -2.94 12.37 3.05
N LYS A 125 -3.53 13.44 2.50
CA LYS A 125 -2.78 14.46 1.75
C LYS A 125 -2.11 15.42 2.72
N CYS A 126 -0.93 15.91 2.35
CA CYS A 126 -0.28 16.97 3.09
C CYS A 126 -1.22 18.18 3.22
N PRO A 127 -1.40 18.78 4.42
CA PRO A 127 -2.29 19.92 4.61
C PRO A 127 -1.74 21.22 4.01
N VAL A 128 -0.47 21.25 3.61
CA VAL A 128 0.17 22.45 3.04
C VAL A 128 -0.28 22.67 1.59
N PRO A 129 -0.88 23.83 1.25
CA PRO A 129 -1.32 24.13 -0.10
C PRO A 129 -0.17 24.04 -1.12
N GLY A 130 -0.41 23.38 -2.25
CA GLY A 130 0.60 23.16 -3.29
C GLY A 130 1.49 21.94 -3.05
N CYS A 131 1.39 21.28 -1.90
CA CYS A 131 2.03 19.99 -1.68
C CYS A 131 1.14 18.83 -2.15
N PHE A 132 1.72 17.89 -2.89
CA PHE A 132 1.05 16.67 -3.35
C PHE A 132 1.53 15.42 -2.60
N GLY A 133 2.20 15.60 -1.46
CA GLY A 133 2.67 14.49 -0.64
C GLY A 133 1.49 13.72 -0.05
N GLU A 134 1.51 12.40 -0.20
CA GLU A 134 0.54 11.48 0.39
C GLU A 134 1.24 10.61 1.43
N SER A 135 0.69 10.58 2.64
CA SER A 135 1.20 9.80 3.77
C SER A 135 0.19 8.75 4.18
N ARG A 136 0.67 7.59 4.62
CA ARG A 136 -0.17 6.53 5.20
C ARG A 136 0.42 6.08 6.53
N PHE A 137 -0.44 5.59 7.41
CA PHE A 137 -0.02 4.99 8.67
C PHE A 137 0.07 3.46 8.57
N SER A 138 1.20 2.89 8.98
CA SER A 138 1.34 1.44 9.16
C SER A 138 0.99 1.06 10.59
N TRP A 139 -0.10 0.31 10.76
CA TRP A 139 -0.49 -0.24 12.07
C TRP A 139 0.43 -1.36 12.55
N CYS A 140 1.16 -2.02 11.64
CA CYS A 140 2.16 -3.01 12.00
C CYS A 140 3.40 -2.35 12.62
N ARG A 141 3.91 -1.28 12.01
CA ARG A 141 5.11 -0.56 12.47
C ARG A 141 4.81 0.56 13.49
N LYS A 142 3.53 0.94 13.62
CA LYS A 142 3.04 2.09 14.42
C LYS A 142 3.66 3.43 14.00
N ASP A 143 3.91 3.58 12.69
CA ASP A 143 4.60 4.73 12.13
C ASP A 143 3.97 5.20 10.81
N SER A 144 4.16 6.48 10.47
CA SER A 144 3.70 7.07 9.21
C SER A 144 4.81 6.98 8.15
N PHE A 145 4.42 6.72 6.91
CA PHE A 145 5.33 6.70 5.78
C PHE A 145 4.73 7.46 4.59
N GLN A 146 5.60 8.00 3.74
CA GLN A 146 5.20 8.72 2.55
C GLN A 146 5.21 7.81 1.33
N SER A 147 4.19 7.96 0.48
CA SER A 147 4.06 7.18 -0.75
C SER A 147 5.24 7.38 -1.71
N CYS A 148 5.92 8.52 -1.65
CA CYS A 148 7.01 8.86 -2.57
C CYS A 148 8.37 8.26 -2.19
N CYS A 149 8.60 7.92 -0.92
CA CYS A 149 9.93 7.48 -0.47
C CYS A 149 10.07 5.95 -0.50
N ARG A 150 9.04 5.23 -0.06
CA ARG A 150 8.91 3.77 -0.13
C ARG A 150 7.44 3.41 -0.05
N GLY A 151 6.87 2.95 -1.16
CA GLY A 151 5.57 2.31 -1.13
C GLY A 151 5.63 1.08 -0.21
N MET A 152 4.61 0.88 0.62
CA MET A 152 4.51 -0.28 1.50
C MET A 152 3.15 -0.95 1.30
N LYS A 153 3.16 -2.28 1.33
CA LYS A 153 1.97 -3.13 1.26
C LYS A 153 1.89 -4.05 2.46
N HIS A 154 0.67 -4.45 2.81
CA HIS A 154 0.45 -5.48 3.83
C HIS A 154 0.49 -6.84 3.15
N CYS A 155 1.35 -7.74 3.59
CA CYS A 155 1.39 -9.09 3.05
C CYS A 155 0.24 -9.92 3.66
N GLU A 156 -0.66 -10.45 2.83
CA GLU A 156 -1.78 -11.28 3.29
C GLU A 156 -1.33 -12.55 4.04
N LYS A 157 -0.18 -13.12 3.67
CA LYS A 157 0.35 -14.37 4.23
C LYS A 157 1.11 -14.16 5.53
N CYS A 158 2.04 -13.19 5.55
CA CYS A 158 2.79 -12.83 6.76
C CYS A 158 1.95 -12.00 7.76
N ARG A 159 0.91 -11.32 7.28
CA ARG A 159 0.09 -10.36 8.04
C ARG A 159 0.92 -9.21 8.63
N ASP A 160 1.90 -8.75 7.85
CA ASP A 160 2.82 -7.68 8.22
C ASP A 160 3.08 -6.73 7.04
N CYS A 161 3.46 -5.49 7.35
CA CYS A 161 3.77 -4.48 6.34
C CYS A 161 5.21 -4.66 5.81
N VAL A 162 5.28 -4.90 4.52
CA VAL A 162 6.50 -5.12 3.74
C VAL A 162 6.63 -4.02 2.68
N ASP A 163 7.81 -3.87 2.10
CA ASP A 163 8.01 -2.87 1.06
C ASP A 163 7.24 -3.30 -0.22
N ASP A 164 6.80 -2.35 -1.06
CA ASP A 164 5.98 -2.66 -2.24
C ASP A 164 6.69 -3.61 -3.22
N GLY A 165 8.02 -3.58 -3.24
CA GLY A 165 8.88 -4.48 -4.02
C GLY A 165 9.07 -5.87 -3.42
N ASP A 166 8.53 -6.16 -2.24
CA ASP A 166 8.73 -7.44 -1.57
C ASP A 166 7.76 -8.51 -2.11
N ARG A 167 8.24 -9.74 -2.24
CA ARG A 167 7.42 -10.91 -2.59
C ARG A 167 7.41 -11.89 -1.43
N HIS A 168 6.25 -12.51 -1.19
CA HIS A 168 6.14 -13.63 -0.27
C HIS A 168 6.55 -14.94 -0.95
N CYS A 169 7.46 -15.70 -0.34
CA CYS A 169 7.78 -17.04 -0.78
C CYS A 169 7.00 -18.10 0.01
N ASP A 170 6.24 -18.94 -0.68
CA ASP A 170 5.43 -20.01 -0.07
C ASP A 170 6.26 -21.18 0.47
N ASP A 171 7.49 -21.34 -0.02
CA ASP A 171 8.37 -22.43 0.39
C ASP A 171 8.97 -22.16 1.78
N CYS A 172 9.41 -20.93 2.05
CA CYS A 172 10.01 -20.53 3.33
C CYS A 172 9.10 -19.63 4.18
N ASN A 173 7.88 -19.34 3.73
CA ASN A 173 6.90 -18.47 4.39
C ASN A 173 7.45 -17.09 4.80
N THR A 174 8.42 -16.57 4.04
CA THR A 174 9.11 -15.31 4.34
C THR A 174 8.96 -14.35 3.16
N CYS A 175 8.66 -13.09 3.47
CA CYS A 175 8.74 -12.00 2.49
C CYS A 175 10.20 -11.62 2.26
N TYR A 176 10.56 -11.42 0.99
CA TYR A 176 11.90 -11.01 0.59
C TYR A 176 11.82 -9.92 -0.46
N PHE A 177 12.84 -9.06 -0.51
CA PHE A 177 12.94 -8.02 -1.52
C PHE A 177 13.28 -8.64 -2.87
N GLU A 178 12.35 -8.55 -3.83
CA GLU A 178 12.57 -9.02 -5.20
C GLU A 178 13.17 -7.93 -6.08
N GLY A 179 12.99 -6.66 -5.70
CA GLY A 179 13.53 -5.50 -6.42
C GLY A 179 13.21 -5.49 -7.91
N MET A 180 14.20 -5.12 -8.73
CA MET A 180 14.14 -5.20 -10.20
C MET A 180 14.33 -6.65 -10.69
N SER A 181 13.41 -7.56 -10.35
CA SER A 181 13.25 -8.92 -10.92
C SER A 181 14.45 -9.90 -10.90
N CYS A 182 15.63 -9.48 -10.41
CA CYS A 182 16.85 -10.28 -10.42
C CYS A 182 17.14 -11.00 -9.08
N PHE A 183 16.42 -10.68 -8.01
CA PHE A 183 16.66 -11.33 -6.71
C PHE A 183 15.77 -12.56 -6.55
N ARG A 184 16.38 -13.75 -6.45
CA ARG A 184 15.68 -14.98 -6.07
C ARG A 184 15.39 -14.98 -4.58
N CYS A 185 14.38 -15.77 -4.19
CA CYS A 185 14.11 -16.00 -2.78
C CYS A 185 15.34 -16.62 -2.08
N PRO A 186 15.73 -16.11 -0.89
CA PRO A 186 16.87 -16.64 -0.14
C PRO A 186 16.81 -18.12 0.25
N CYS A 187 15.65 -18.79 0.12
CA CYS A 187 15.58 -20.24 0.37
C CYS A 187 15.95 -21.11 -0.85
N LYS A 188 16.08 -20.51 -2.05
CA LYS A 188 16.30 -21.23 -3.31
C LYS A 188 17.77 -21.38 -3.70
N GLY A 189 18.70 -20.91 -2.87
CA GLY A 189 20.12 -20.91 -3.20
C GLY A 189 20.50 -19.76 -4.15
N PRO A 190 21.81 -19.63 -4.46
CA PRO A 190 22.27 -18.62 -5.40
C PRO A 190 21.72 -18.99 -6.77
N ASP A 191 21.48 -17.99 -7.62
CA ASP A 191 21.27 -18.27 -9.03
C ASP A 191 22.58 -18.74 -9.70
N GLU A 192 22.53 -19.07 -11.00
CA GLU A 192 23.72 -19.50 -11.76
C GLU A 192 24.83 -18.42 -11.81
N THR A 193 24.56 -17.19 -11.38
CA THR A 193 25.56 -16.12 -11.30
C THR A 193 26.35 -16.11 -9.98
N GLY A 194 25.98 -16.96 -9.01
CA GLY A 194 26.70 -17.07 -7.74
C GLY A 194 26.54 -15.85 -6.81
N LEU A 195 25.69 -14.89 -7.17
CA LEU A 195 25.44 -13.69 -6.38
C LEU A 195 24.27 -13.94 -5.42
N TYR A 196 24.59 -14.37 -4.20
CA TYR A 196 23.74 -14.04 -3.06
C TYR A 196 24.04 -12.60 -2.63
N PRO A 197 23.03 -11.79 -2.26
CA PRO A 197 23.24 -10.63 -1.42
C PRO A 197 23.48 -11.09 0.03
N ASP A 198 24.40 -12.03 0.24
CA ASP A 198 24.96 -12.23 1.57
C ASP A 198 25.84 -11.01 1.80
N HIS A 199 25.33 -10.11 2.65
CA HIS A 199 25.89 -8.82 3.02
C HIS A 199 25.41 -7.58 2.22
N VAL A 200 24.10 -7.28 2.29
CA VAL A 200 23.75 -5.93 2.77
C VAL A 200 23.74 -5.99 4.29
N GLY A 201 24.89 -6.29 4.88
CA GLY A 201 25.17 -5.79 6.21
C GLY A 201 25.07 -4.28 6.08
N ILE A 202 24.49 -3.61 7.07
CA ILE A 202 24.68 -2.17 7.22
C ILE A 202 26.19 -2.00 7.40
N LEU A 203 26.93 -1.85 6.29
CA LEU A 203 28.33 -1.47 6.34
C LEU A 203 28.32 -0.16 7.09
N HIS A 204 29.00 -0.14 8.23
CA HIS A 204 29.17 1.11 8.96
C HIS A 204 29.76 2.13 7.96
N PRO A 205 29.34 3.41 7.94
CA PRO A 205 29.74 4.36 6.89
C PRO A 205 31.25 4.41 6.64
N VAL A 206 32.05 4.10 7.66
CA VAL A 206 33.51 3.99 7.60
C VAL A 206 33.99 2.80 6.76
N GLU A 207 33.34 1.64 6.85
CA GLU A 207 33.68 0.45 6.07
C GLU A 207 33.26 0.64 4.60
N ALA A 208 32.10 1.25 4.35
CA ALA A 208 31.67 1.61 3.01
C ALA A 208 32.64 2.62 2.35
N MET A 209 33.12 3.60 3.11
CA MET A 209 34.13 4.57 2.65
C MET A 209 35.49 3.92 2.37
N ALA A 210 35.88 2.90 3.15
CA ALA A 210 37.13 2.18 2.95
C ALA A 210 37.11 1.37 1.64
N ILE A 211 36.02 0.65 1.39
CA ILE A 211 35.82 -0.12 0.15
C ILE A 211 35.76 0.81 -1.06
N ALA A 212 35.05 1.94 -0.97
CA ALA A 212 35.00 2.93 -2.04
C ALA A 212 36.38 3.53 -2.35
N ARG A 213 37.22 3.74 -1.32
CA ARG A 213 38.61 4.20 -1.51
C ARG A 213 39.49 3.17 -2.18
N GLU A 214 39.29 1.89 -1.87
CA GLU A 214 40.04 0.79 -2.49
C GLU A 214 39.69 0.67 -3.97
N MET A 215 38.40 0.67 -4.32
CA MET A 215 37.93 0.66 -5.72
C MET A 215 38.42 1.88 -6.52
N LEU A 216 38.46 3.06 -5.90
CA LEU A 216 39.01 4.27 -6.53
C LEU A 216 40.55 4.23 -6.63
N GLY A 217 41.22 3.48 -5.76
CA GLY A 217 42.65 3.24 -5.82
C GLY A 217 43.05 2.35 -7.00
N GLU A 218 42.24 1.34 -7.29
CA GLU A 218 42.43 0.44 -8.45
C GLU A 218 42.24 1.19 -9.78
N LEU A 219 41.21 2.04 -9.88
CA LEU A 219 41.02 2.92 -11.04
C LEU A 219 42.16 3.93 -11.25
N ARG A 220 42.97 4.18 -10.23
CA ARG A 220 44.14 5.06 -10.30
C ARG A 220 45.43 4.31 -10.62
N ALA A 221 45.45 2.98 -10.42
CA ALA A 221 46.59 2.11 -10.71
C ALA A 221 46.62 1.69 -12.18
N ASP A 222 45.47 1.67 -12.85
CA ASP A 222 45.37 1.57 -14.30
C ASP A 222 45.78 2.92 -14.89
N GLY A 223 47.08 3.05 -15.16
CA GLY A 223 47.69 4.22 -15.78
C GLY A 223 47.07 4.53 -17.15
N PHE A 224 45.97 5.28 -17.13
CA PHE A 224 45.44 5.92 -18.32
C PHE A 224 46.35 7.09 -18.66
N THR A 225 47.38 6.83 -19.47
CA THR A 225 48.15 7.88 -20.12
C THR A 225 47.21 8.61 -21.07
N TYR A 226 46.70 9.75 -20.63
CA TYR A 226 46.00 10.70 -21.47
C TYR A 226 47.06 11.30 -22.41
N GLU A 227 47.27 10.67 -23.57
CA GLU A 227 48.04 11.32 -24.62
C GLU A 227 47.26 12.54 -25.08
N ASP A 228 47.98 13.66 -25.10
CA ASP A 228 47.65 14.99 -25.59
C ASP A 228 46.40 15.08 -26.48
N SER A 229 45.42 15.84 -26.01
CA SER A 229 44.49 16.52 -26.90
C SER A 229 44.54 18.01 -26.56
N ASP A 230 45.47 18.66 -27.25
CA ASP A 230 45.52 20.08 -27.57
C ASP A 230 44.09 20.64 -27.73
N LEU A 231 43.65 21.43 -26.74
CA LEU A 231 42.53 22.34 -26.88
C LEU A 231 42.97 23.69 -26.34
N SER A 232 43.69 24.38 -27.23
CA SER A 232 43.97 25.80 -27.18
C SER A 232 42.69 26.61 -26.98
N GLU A 233 42.77 27.53 -26.02
CA GLU A 233 42.25 28.90 -26.05
C GLU A 233 41.00 29.17 -26.90
N SER A 234 39.89 29.43 -26.21
CA SER A 234 39.00 30.51 -26.62
C SER A 234 38.46 31.21 -25.38
N GLU A 235 39.20 32.25 -25.01
CA GLU A 235 38.68 33.42 -24.33
C GLU A 235 37.51 33.97 -25.16
N ASP A 236 36.40 34.34 -24.54
CA ASP A 236 35.61 35.53 -24.89
C ASP A 236 34.50 35.70 -23.84
N LEU A 237 34.85 36.53 -22.86
CA LEU A 237 33.94 37.18 -21.95
C LEU A 237 33.38 38.41 -22.66
N ASP A 238 32.13 38.37 -23.09
CA ASP A 238 31.37 39.59 -23.37
C ASP A 238 30.11 39.62 -22.51
N SER A 239 30.19 40.50 -21.52
CA SER A 239 29.09 41.01 -20.73
C SER A 239 28.47 42.17 -21.48
N ASP A 240 27.19 42.07 -21.84
CA ASP A 240 26.37 43.26 -22.08
C ASP A 240 24.96 43.03 -21.53
N SER A 241 24.74 43.61 -20.35
CA SER A 241 23.42 43.76 -19.72
C SER A 241 22.99 45.20 -19.96
N SER A 242 22.11 45.42 -20.93
CA SER A 242 21.24 46.60 -20.98
C SER A 242 19.83 46.16 -21.35
N GLY A 243 18.89 46.50 -20.47
CA GLY A 243 17.49 46.09 -20.55
C GLY A 243 16.68 46.88 -19.54
N ASP A 244 16.72 48.21 -19.69
CA ASP A 244 15.69 49.12 -19.18
C ASP A 244 14.39 48.85 -19.94
N GLU A 245 13.32 48.43 -19.26
CA GLU A 245 11.94 48.62 -19.75
C GLU A 245 11.00 48.95 -18.58
N ASP A 246 10.91 50.25 -18.28
CA ASP A 246 9.72 50.90 -17.76
C ASP A 246 8.65 50.91 -18.86
N PHE A 247 7.47 50.29 -18.65
CA PHE A 247 6.23 50.71 -19.32
C PHE A 247 4.99 50.27 -18.53
N LEU A 248 4.37 51.29 -17.89
CA LEU A 248 2.94 51.53 -17.57
C LEU A 248 2.12 50.48 -16.81
#